data_AF-A0A7X6P0Z4-F1
#
_entry.id   AF-A0A7X6P0Z4-F1
#
_cell.length_a   1.000
_cell.length_b   1.000
_cell.length_c   1.000
_cell.angle_alpha   90.00
_cell.angle_beta   90.00
_cell.angle_gamma   90.00
#
_symmetry.space_group_name_H-M   'P 1'
#
loop_
_entity.id
_entity.type
_entity.pdbx_description
1 polymer ?
#
loop_
_entity_poly.entity_id
_entity_poly.type
_entity_poly.pdbx_seq_one_letter_code
_entity_poly.pdbx_strand_id
1 'polypeptide(L)'
;MTTKSMVDATRTWSGTRWSVTISGAGTPGLVLETPAGAVGFSADDATELAVRRGWIRWSLYRGSQRLALLRGISNGDAHTMALAVRKLALSSELAAAATWAERLEKVIAQHLGALRWIPSETVAAFAATRPAQGFGERVGAARCTDILTESERRAVAAVDADLAASVDSLNRQILDGELRERRGFFDSIERSPLTDEQATAVVCFDNRVQVLAAAGSGKTSVMVARAAYAVQRGFVAPDRIVLLAFNKAAADELRERVRDRFAAAGIDSSGVRVATFHSFGLDVIGAADGRKPRVASWLADRDGVGEVLRIVDALSDASPGFRYDWDLYR
;
A
#
# COMPACT_ATOMS: atom_id res chain seq x y z
N MET A 1 -39.05 -10.04 -2.12
CA MET A 1 -38.96 -10.63 -0.76
C MET A 1 -37.50 -10.64 -0.36
N THR A 2 -37.18 -9.86 0.64
CA THR A 2 -35.82 -9.40 0.98
C THR A 2 -35.00 -10.54 1.55
N THR A 3 -33.94 -10.95 0.85
CA THR A 3 -32.89 -11.86 1.34
C THR A 3 -32.08 -11.11 2.40
N LYS A 4 -32.65 -10.96 3.59
CA LYS A 4 -31.93 -10.47 4.78
C LYS A 4 -30.83 -11.51 5.07
N SER A 5 -29.57 -11.05 5.04
CA SER A 5 -28.34 -11.82 5.30
C SER A 5 -28.57 -13.01 6.24
N MET A 6 -28.40 -14.23 5.72
CA MET A 6 -28.75 -15.47 6.45
C MET A 6 -27.77 -15.85 7.57
N VAL A 7 -26.69 -15.09 7.79
CA VAL A 7 -25.60 -15.48 8.72
C VAL A 7 -25.12 -14.38 9.67
N ASP A 8 -25.44 -13.09 9.47
CA ASP A 8 -25.13 -12.09 10.53
C ASP A 8 -26.03 -12.26 11.77
N ALA A 9 -27.20 -12.86 11.57
CA ALA A 9 -28.13 -13.20 12.63
C ALA A 9 -27.88 -14.62 13.13
N THR A 10 -27.87 -14.79 14.46
CA THR A 10 -27.94 -16.11 15.09
C THR A 10 -29.15 -16.86 14.56
N ARG A 11 -28.93 -18.08 14.04
CA ARG A 11 -29.98 -18.93 13.49
C ARG A 11 -29.97 -20.28 14.17
N THR A 12 -31.13 -20.70 14.62
CA THR A 12 -31.33 -21.97 15.30
C THR A 12 -32.28 -22.85 14.49
N TRP A 13 -31.87 -24.11 14.32
CA TRP A 13 -32.70 -25.19 13.83
C TRP A 13 -32.88 -26.21 14.95
N SER A 14 -34.04 -26.84 15.02
CA SER A 14 -34.33 -27.84 16.05
C SER A 14 -35.18 -28.95 15.50
N GLY A 15 -35.06 -30.13 16.11
CA GLY A 15 -35.92 -31.27 15.83
C GLY A 15 -35.94 -32.23 17.01
N THR A 16 -36.40 -33.46 16.76
CA THR A 16 -36.54 -34.44 17.85
C THR A 16 -35.16 -34.81 18.40
N ARG A 17 -34.87 -34.37 19.63
CA ARG A 17 -33.63 -34.65 20.37
C ARG A 17 -32.37 -34.05 19.74
N TRP A 18 -32.48 -32.89 19.09
CA TRP A 18 -31.33 -32.09 18.66
C TRP A 18 -31.70 -30.63 18.43
N SER A 19 -30.75 -29.72 18.63
CA SER A 19 -30.80 -28.35 18.11
C SER A 19 -29.42 -27.92 17.62
N VAL A 20 -29.36 -27.15 16.54
CA VAL A 20 -28.13 -26.55 16.00
C VAL A 20 -28.34 -25.05 15.93
N THR A 21 -27.46 -24.30 16.59
CA THR A 21 -27.42 -22.84 16.53
C THR A 21 -26.12 -22.41 15.87
N ILE A 22 -26.21 -21.57 14.85
CA ILE A 22 -25.05 -20.93 14.21
C ILE A 22 -25.14 -19.43 14.46
N SER A 23 -24.07 -18.85 14.99
CA SER A 23 -23.93 -17.43 15.23
C SER A 23 -22.81 -16.86 14.38
N GLY A 24 -23.10 -15.80 13.62
CA GLY A 24 -22.08 -15.03 12.89
C GLY A 24 -21.67 -13.73 13.60
N ALA A 25 -22.41 -13.28 14.61
CA ALA A 25 -22.08 -12.10 15.41
C ALA A 25 -21.22 -12.46 16.63
N GLY A 26 -20.30 -11.57 17.01
CA GLY A 26 -19.39 -11.80 18.14
C GLY A 26 -18.27 -12.77 17.76
N THR A 27 -18.17 -13.91 18.45
CA THR A 27 -17.28 -15.02 18.07
C THR A 27 -18.06 -16.01 17.22
N PRO A 28 -17.81 -16.08 15.89
CA PRO A 28 -18.57 -16.96 15.03
C PRO A 28 -18.39 -18.43 15.42
N GLY A 29 -19.49 -19.17 15.45
CA GLY A 29 -19.46 -20.57 15.84
C GLY A 29 -20.76 -21.31 15.63
N LEU A 30 -20.71 -22.62 15.86
CA LEU A 30 -21.83 -23.53 15.84
C LEU A 30 -21.95 -24.22 17.19
N VAL A 31 -23.15 -24.26 17.76
CA VAL A 31 -23.47 -25.05 18.95
C VAL A 31 -24.47 -26.13 18.57
N LEU A 32 -24.11 -27.39 18.86
CA LEU A 32 -24.98 -28.55 18.71
C LEU A 32 -25.44 -29.00 20.08
N GLU A 33 -26.74 -28.98 20.32
CA GLU A 33 -27.36 -29.50 21.54
C GLU A 33 -27.99 -30.87 21.27
N THR A 34 -27.69 -31.85 22.11
CA THR A 34 -28.28 -33.20 22.09
C THR A 34 -28.58 -33.65 23.52
N PRO A 35 -29.32 -34.76 23.73
CA PRO A 35 -29.51 -35.33 25.07
C PRO A 35 -28.21 -35.72 25.79
N ALA A 36 -27.10 -35.87 25.05
CA ALA A 36 -25.79 -36.16 25.65
C ALA A 36 -25.05 -34.89 26.11
N GLY A 37 -25.58 -33.70 25.81
CA GLY A 37 -24.96 -32.41 26.13
C GLY A 37 -24.87 -31.48 24.93
N ALA A 38 -24.40 -30.25 25.19
CA ALA A 38 -24.09 -29.24 24.19
C ALA A 38 -22.60 -29.29 23.80
N VAL A 39 -22.31 -29.17 22.51
CA VAL A 39 -20.95 -29.14 21.95
C VAL A 39 -20.81 -27.91 21.06
N GLY A 40 -19.80 -27.08 21.34
CA GLY A 40 -19.46 -25.90 20.54
C GLY A 40 -18.36 -26.19 19.53
N PHE A 41 -18.43 -25.52 18.39
CA PHE A 41 -17.45 -25.54 17.31
C PHE A 41 -17.13 -24.10 16.92
N SER A 42 -15.84 -23.79 16.82
CA SER A 42 -15.37 -22.49 16.31
C SER A 42 -15.56 -22.38 14.80
N ALA A 43 -15.30 -21.19 14.24
CA ALA A 43 -15.19 -20.99 12.80
C ALA A 43 -14.15 -21.92 12.15
N ASP A 44 -13.01 -22.14 12.82
CA ASP A 44 -11.94 -23.01 12.30
C ASP A 44 -12.37 -24.48 12.30
N ASP A 45 -13.07 -24.93 13.35
CA ASP A 45 -13.66 -26.27 13.41
C ASP A 45 -14.70 -26.49 12.30
N ALA A 46 -15.38 -25.44 11.85
CA ALA A 46 -16.43 -25.53 10.84
C ALA A 46 -15.91 -25.99 9.46
N THR A 47 -14.60 -25.87 9.20
CA THR A 47 -13.96 -26.40 7.99
C THR A 47 -14.09 -27.93 7.86
N GLU A 48 -14.22 -28.64 8.99
CA GLU A 48 -14.42 -30.09 9.04
C GLU A 48 -15.90 -30.49 9.11
N LEU A 49 -16.80 -29.51 9.30
CA LEU A 49 -18.23 -29.76 9.48
C LEU A 49 -18.94 -29.90 8.14
N ALA A 50 -19.87 -30.86 8.07
CA ALA A 50 -20.69 -31.07 6.89
C ALA A 50 -22.10 -31.55 7.23
N VAL A 51 -23.10 -30.92 6.62
CA VAL A 51 -24.48 -31.41 6.61
C VAL A 51 -24.67 -32.26 5.36
N ARG A 52 -24.81 -33.58 5.55
CA ARG A 52 -24.88 -34.54 4.45
C ARG A 52 -26.21 -35.28 4.47
N ARG A 53 -26.73 -35.60 3.29
CA ARG A 53 -27.89 -36.47 3.13
C ARG A 53 -27.43 -37.91 2.90
N GLY A 54 -27.89 -38.83 3.75
CA GLY A 54 -27.81 -40.27 3.47
C GLY A 54 -28.92 -40.71 2.52
N TRP A 55 -29.36 -41.96 2.61
CA TRP A 55 -30.42 -42.47 1.73
C TRP A 55 -31.76 -41.72 1.92
N ILE A 56 -32.13 -41.39 3.16
CA ILE A 56 -33.38 -40.66 3.47
C ILE A 56 -33.16 -39.51 4.45
N ARG A 57 -32.15 -39.61 5.33
CA ARG A 57 -32.00 -38.72 6.48
C ARG A 57 -30.80 -37.80 6.33
N TRP A 58 -30.95 -36.58 6.84
CA TRP A 58 -29.86 -35.61 6.97
C TRP A 58 -29.11 -35.83 8.28
N SER A 59 -27.81 -35.57 8.28
CA SER A 59 -26.96 -35.67 9.46
C SER A 59 -25.86 -34.63 9.42
N LEU A 60 -25.46 -34.16 10.59
CA LEU A 60 -24.29 -33.31 10.79
C LEU A 60 -23.09 -34.20 11.10
N TYR A 61 -21.97 -33.92 10.43
CA TYR A 61 -20.70 -34.65 10.55
C TYR A 61 -19.57 -33.70 10.91
N ARG A 62 -18.52 -34.25 11.55
CA ARG A 62 -17.16 -33.71 11.60
C ARG A 62 -16.23 -34.72 10.95
N GLY A 63 -15.63 -34.39 9.82
CA GLY A 63 -14.86 -35.35 9.02
C GLY A 63 -15.69 -36.58 8.63
N SER A 64 -15.34 -37.74 9.21
CA SER A 64 -16.06 -39.02 9.05
C SER A 64 -17.04 -39.31 10.20
N GLN A 65 -16.91 -38.63 11.33
CA GLN A 65 -17.73 -38.86 12.52
C GLN A 65 -19.10 -38.20 12.38
N ARG A 66 -20.17 -38.97 12.58
CA ARG A 66 -21.53 -38.42 12.66
C ARG A 66 -21.77 -37.82 14.05
N LEU A 67 -22.01 -36.52 14.10
CA LEU A 67 -22.31 -35.80 15.34
C LEU A 67 -23.79 -35.92 15.74
N ALA A 68 -24.70 -35.71 14.78
CA ALA A 68 -26.14 -35.79 15.03
C ALA A 68 -26.93 -36.25 13.82
N LEU A 69 -27.99 -37.02 14.08
CA LEU A 69 -29.04 -37.33 13.10
C LEU A 69 -30.12 -36.25 13.18
N LEU A 70 -30.30 -35.47 12.12
CA LEU A 70 -31.19 -34.32 12.07
C LEU A 70 -32.65 -34.75 11.81
N ARG A 71 -33.25 -35.50 12.74
CA ARG A 71 -34.63 -35.99 12.60
C ARG A 71 -35.63 -34.83 12.59
N GLY A 72 -36.51 -34.80 11.59
CA GLY A 72 -37.56 -33.79 11.45
C GLY A 72 -37.14 -32.53 10.70
N ILE A 73 -35.89 -32.42 10.23
CA ILE A 73 -35.46 -31.29 9.40
C ILE A 73 -36.08 -31.38 8.00
N SER A 74 -36.58 -30.26 7.48
CA SER A 74 -37.04 -30.15 6.09
C SER A 74 -35.84 -30.17 5.13
N ASN A 75 -36.05 -30.52 3.85
CA ASN A 75 -34.98 -30.45 2.85
C ASN A 75 -34.48 -29.00 2.67
N GLY A 76 -35.36 -28.01 2.72
CA GLY A 76 -34.98 -26.59 2.60
C GLY A 76 -34.11 -26.13 3.76
N ASP A 77 -34.49 -26.48 5.00
CA ASP A 77 -33.72 -26.13 6.19
C ASP A 77 -32.37 -26.86 6.22
N ALA A 78 -32.30 -28.11 5.78
CA ALA A 78 -31.05 -28.84 5.68
C ALA A 78 -30.08 -28.20 4.68
N HIS A 79 -30.57 -27.76 3.52
CA HIS A 79 -29.74 -27.02 2.56
C HIS A 79 -29.28 -25.67 3.12
N THR A 80 -30.18 -24.96 3.81
CA THR A 80 -29.87 -23.66 4.39
C THR A 80 -28.85 -23.79 5.53
N MET A 81 -28.98 -24.81 6.38
CA MET A 81 -27.99 -25.16 7.40
C MET A 81 -26.66 -25.54 6.76
N ALA A 82 -26.66 -26.34 5.69
CA ALA A 82 -25.43 -26.71 4.98
C ALA A 82 -24.69 -25.50 4.40
N LEU A 83 -25.43 -24.49 3.91
CA LEU A 83 -24.85 -23.22 3.46
C LEU A 83 -24.32 -22.40 4.63
N ALA A 84 -25.05 -22.32 5.74
CA ALA A 84 -24.60 -21.60 6.93
C ALA A 84 -23.32 -22.22 7.54
N VAL A 85 -23.20 -23.54 7.58
CA VAL A 85 -21.96 -24.23 8.00
C VAL A 85 -20.79 -23.91 7.07
N ARG A 86 -21.01 -23.91 5.75
CA ARG A 86 -19.97 -23.57 4.77
C ARG A 86 -19.53 -22.10 4.86
N LYS A 87 -20.48 -21.17 5.05
CA LYS A 87 -20.13 -19.76 5.27
C LYS A 87 -19.43 -19.56 6.62
N LEU A 88 -19.81 -20.29 7.67
CA LEU A 88 -19.11 -20.25 8.96
C LEU A 88 -17.63 -20.65 8.80
N ALA A 89 -17.34 -21.68 8.01
CA ALA A 89 -15.97 -22.09 7.69
C ALA A 89 -15.15 -21.00 6.95
N LEU A 90 -15.83 -20.09 6.23
CA LEU A 90 -15.20 -18.96 5.54
C LEU A 90 -15.15 -17.68 6.39
N SER A 91 -15.73 -17.68 7.60
CA SER A 91 -15.98 -16.44 8.36
C SER A 91 -14.70 -15.69 8.76
N SER A 92 -13.62 -16.42 9.09
CA SER A 92 -12.31 -15.82 9.40
C SER A 92 -11.70 -15.11 8.18
N GLU A 93 -11.71 -15.77 7.02
CA GLU A 93 -11.24 -15.17 5.75
C GLU A 93 -12.12 -13.98 5.34
N LEU A 94 -13.45 -14.08 5.49
CA LEU A 94 -14.39 -12.99 5.20
C LEU A 94 -14.12 -11.77 6.10
N ALA A 95 -13.86 -11.98 7.39
CA ALA A 95 -13.54 -10.91 8.33
C ALA A 95 -12.20 -10.24 8.01
N ALA A 96 -11.18 -11.02 7.65
CA ALA A 96 -9.88 -10.51 7.21
C ALA A 96 -10.02 -9.69 5.92
N ALA A 97 -10.78 -10.19 4.93
CA ALA A 97 -11.08 -9.48 3.69
C ALA A 97 -11.83 -8.17 3.94
N ALA A 98 -12.83 -8.18 4.82
CA ALA A 98 -13.59 -6.98 5.16
C ALA A 98 -12.69 -5.92 5.82
N THR A 99 -11.89 -6.33 6.80
CA THR A 99 -10.95 -5.42 7.49
C THR A 99 -9.92 -4.83 6.53
N TRP A 100 -9.38 -5.65 5.63
CA TRP A 100 -8.43 -5.19 4.61
C TRP A 100 -9.07 -4.22 3.61
N ALA A 101 -10.26 -4.56 3.10
CA ALA A 101 -11.00 -3.75 2.13
C ALA A 101 -11.44 -2.40 2.72
N GLU A 102 -11.91 -2.37 3.96
CA GLU A 102 -12.28 -1.12 4.66
C GLU A 102 -11.06 -0.20 4.83
N ARG A 103 -9.91 -0.76 5.22
CA ARG A 103 -8.65 0.01 5.30
C ARG A 103 -8.25 0.57 3.94
N LEU A 104 -8.38 -0.22 2.87
CA LEU A 104 -8.08 0.22 1.51
C LEU A 104 -9.02 1.34 1.07
N GLU A 105 -10.33 1.18 1.24
CA GLU A 105 -11.36 2.17 0.91
C GLU A 105 -11.08 3.49 1.62
N LYS A 106 -10.75 3.44 2.92
CA LYS A 106 -10.40 4.63 3.71
C LYS A 106 -9.17 5.37 3.15
N VAL A 107 -8.11 4.65 2.80
CA VAL A 107 -6.91 5.26 2.22
C VAL A 107 -7.21 5.86 0.85
N ILE A 108 -7.91 5.14 -0.03
CA ILE A 108 -8.33 5.65 -1.33
C ILE A 108 -9.17 6.92 -1.18
N ALA A 109 -10.15 6.92 -0.28
CA ALA A 109 -11.02 8.08 -0.04
C ALA A 109 -10.22 9.31 0.45
N GLN A 110 -9.22 9.11 1.32
CA GLN A 110 -8.32 10.19 1.75
C GLN A 110 -7.52 10.79 0.59
N HIS A 111 -6.99 9.94 -0.30
CA HIS A 111 -6.22 10.40 -1.45
C HIS A 111 -7.08 11.12 -2.49
N LEU A 112 -8.29 10.61 -2.79
CA LEU A 112 -9.23 11.26 -3.70
C LEU A 112 -9.74 12.59 -3.15
N GLY A 113 -10.15 12.62 -1.88
CA GLY A 113 -10.66 13.84 -1.24
C GLY A 113 -9.61 14.94 -1.11
N ALA A 114 -8.32 14.56 -1.03
CA ALA A 114 -7.21 15.50 -1.00
C ALA A 114 -6.61 15.78 -2.38
N LEU A 115 -7.11 15.17 -3.47
CA LEU A 115 -6.48 15.14 -4.80
C LEU A 115 -4.96 14.91 -4.71
N ARG A 116 -4.57 13.85 -4.02
CA ARG A 116 -3.18 13.50 -3.75
C ARG A 116 -2.86 12.14 -4.35
N TRP A 117 -1.85 12.10 -5.20
CA TRP A 117 -1.33 10.88 -5.82
C TRP A 117 -1.18 9.74 -4.80
N ILE A 118 -1.60 8.54 -5.17
CA ILE A 118 -1.44 7.30 -4.38
C ILE A 118 -0.08 6.70 -4.76
N PRO A 119 0.92 6.69 -3.86
CA PRO A 119 2.25 6.16 -4.18
C PRO A 119 2.27 4.65 -4.41
N SER A 120 3.17 4.18 -5.27
CA SER A 120 3.38 2.76 -5.53
C SER A 120 3.73 1.96 -4.27
N GLU A 121 4.42 2.57 -3.31
CA GLU A 121 4.74 1.93 -2.02
C GLU A 121 3.48 1.69 -1.16
N THR A 122 2.48 2.57 -1.24
CA THR A 122 1.18 2.35 -0.59
C THR A 122 0.47 1.13 -1.21
N VAL A 123 0.49 1.03 -2.53
CA VAL A 123 -0.08 -0.12 -3.26
C VAL A 123 0.64 -1.42 -2.86
N ALA A 124 1.96 -1.41 -2.82
CA ALA A 124 2.77 -2.55 -2.40
C ALA A 124 2.47 -2.98 -0.95
N ALA A 125 2.30 -2.02 -0.02
CA ALA A 125 1.95 -2.31 1.37
C ALA A 125 0.56 -2.99 1.51
N PHE A 126 -0.41 -2.57 0.70
CA PHE A 126 -1.72 -3.23 0.66
C PHE A 126 -1.66 -4.60 -0.02
N ALA A 127 -0.86 -4.75 -1.08
CA ALA A 127 -0.64 -6.04 -1.72
C ALA A 127 0.01 -7.05 -0.77
N ALA A 128 0.99 -6.62 0.04
CA ALA A 128 1.71 -7.46 1.00
C ALA A 128 0.84 -7.94 2.18
N THR A 129 -0.22 -7.20 2.51
CA THR A 129 -1.16 -7.54 3.59
C THR A 129 -2.50 -8.08 3.08
N ARG A 130 -2.61 -8.30 1.77
CA ARG A 130 -3.82 -8.79 1.12
C ARG A 130 -4.11 -10.24 1.52
N PRO A 131 -5.36 -10.58 1.85
CA PRO A 131 -5.79 -11.97 1.94
C PRO A 131 -5.51 -12.77 0.66
N ALA A 132 -5.49 -14.10 0.77
CA ALA A 132 -5.18 -14.98 -0.35
C ALA A 132 -6.16 -14.78 -1.52
N GLN A 133 -5.61 -14.49 -2.70
CA GLN A 133 -6.35 -14.34 -3.95
C GLN A 133 -7.10 -15.62 -4.34
N GLY A 134 -8.05 -15.48 -5.27
CA GLY A 134 -8.97 -16.54 -5.65
C GLY A 134 -10.04 -16.78 -4.58
N PHE A 135 -10.30 -15.75 -3.75
CA PHE A 135 -11.23 -15.90 -2.64
C PHE A 135 -12.67 -16.03 -3.14
N GLY A 136 -13.04 -15.28 -4.17
CA GLY A 136 -14.31 -15.39 -4.87
C GLY A 136 -14.55 -16.78 -5.46
N GLU A 137 -13.51 -17.43 -5.99
CA GLU A 137 -13.61 -18.82 -6.46
C GLU A 137 -13.91 -19.78 -5.31
N ARG A 138 -13.23 -19.64 -4.16
CA ARG A 138 -13.49 -20.45 -2.96
C ARG A 138 -14.90 -20.22 -2.41
N VAL A 139 -15.36 -18.97 -2.36
CA VAL A 139 -16.74 -18.60 -1.97
C VAL A 139 -17.76 -19.25 -2.92
N GLY A 140 -17.49 -19.20 -4.23
CA GLY A 140 -18.32 -19.82 -5.26
C GLY A 140 -18.37 -21.35 -5.16
N ALA A 141 -17.22 -21.99 -4.96
CA ALA A 141 -17.12 -23.44 -4.74
C ALA A 141 -17.87 -23.88 -3.48
N ALA A 142 -17.83 -23.07 -2.42
CA ALA A 142 -18.64 -23.27 -1.21
C ALA A 142 -20.14 -22.99 -1.42
N ARG A 143 -20.55 -22.49 -2.59
CA ARG A 143 -21.90 -22.03 -2.95
C ARG A 143 -22.42 -20.93 -2.02
N CYS A 144 -21.52 -20.07 -1.54
CA CYS A 144 -21.85 -19.05 -0.55
C CYS A 144 -22.13 -17.66 -1.16
N THR A 145 -21.94 -17.47 -2.47
CA THR A 145 -22.05 -16.17 -3.17
C THR A 145 -23.36 -15.43 -2.86
N ASP A 146 -24.50 -16.13 -2.95
CA ASP A 146 -25.84 -15.51 -2.80
C ASP A 146 -26.22 -15.24 -1.33
N ILE A 147 -25.46 -15.78 -0.38
CA ILE A 147 -25.72 -15.63 1.06
C ILE A 147 -24.76 -14.65 1.74
N LEU A 148 -23.83 -14.08 0.98
CA LEU A 148 -22.97 -13.00 1.44
C LEU A 148 -23.79 -11.72 1.68
N THR A 149 -23.32 -10.89 2.60
CA THR A 149 -23.77 -9.50 2.74
C THR A 149 -23.22 -8.65 1.62
N GLU A 150 -23.71 -7.42 1.49
CA GLU A 150 -23.13 -6.47 0.54
C GLU A 150 -21.69 -6.08 0.90
N SER A 151 -21.38 -5.92 2.19
CA SER A 151 -20.01 -5.64 2.64
C SER A 151 -19.07 -6.81 2.37
N GLU A 152 -19.50 -8.04 2.63
CA GLU A 152 -18.72 -9.25 2.32
C GLU A 152 -18.49 -9.40 0.81
N ARG A 153 -19.53 -9.18 -0.02
CA ARG A 153 -19.37 -9.21 -1.49
C ARG A 153 -18.33 -8.20 -1.97
N ARG A 154 -18.42 -6.95 -1.49
CA ARG A 154 -17.44 -5.90 -1.82
C ARG A 154 -16.04 -6.28 -1.36
N ALA A 155 -15.89 -6.84 -0.17
CA ALA A 155 -14.61 -7.28 0.37
C ALA A 155 -13.98 -8.40 -0.46
N VAL A 156 -14.76 -9.42 -0.81
CA VAL A 156 -14.32 -10.54 -1.68
C VAL A 156 -13.87 -10.00 -3.03
N ALA A 157 -14.68 -9.14 -3.66
CA ALA A 157 -14.34 -8.53 -4.94
C ALA A 157 -13.06 -7.67 -4.86
N ALA A 158 -12.86 -6.92 -3.76
CA ALA A 158 -11.68 -6.10 -3.57
C ALA A 158 -10.39 -6.92 -3.41
N VAL A 159 -10.46 -8.08 -2.75
CA VAL A 159 -9.31 -9.00 -2.61
C VAL A 159 -8.86 -9.51 -3.97
N ASP A 160 -9.80 -9.93 -4.82
CA ASP A 160 -9.51 -10.50 -6.13
C ASP A 160 -9.26 -9.45 -7.23
N ALA A 161 -9.47 -8.17 -6.93
CA ALA A 161 -9.24 -7.09 -7.89
C ALA A 161 -7.75 -6.93 -8.25
N ASP A 162 -7.51 -6.47 -9.48
CA ASP A 162 -6.22 -5.91 -9.87
C ASP A 162 -6.07 -4.53 -9.22
N LEU A 163 -5.47 -4.54 -8.03
CA LEU A 163 -5.24 -3.34 -7.23
C LEU A 163 -4.35 -2.33 -7.95
N ALA A 164 -3.34 -2.79 -8.70
CA ALA A 164 -2.43 -1.89 -9.41
C ALA A 164 -3.19 -1.15 -10.51
N ALA A 165 -3.89 -1.87 -11.37
CA ALA A 165 -4.70 -1.26 -12.43
C ALA A 165 -5.81 -0.34 -11.88
N SER A 166 -6.43 -0.73 -10.75
CA SER A 166 -7.44 0.09 -10.08
C SER A 166 -6.85 1.41 -9.57
N VAL A 167 -5.69 1.36 -8.90
CA VAL A 167 -5.00 2.56 -8.41
C VAL A 167 -4.49 3.42 -9.56
N ASP A 168 -3.99 2.84 -10.65
CA ASP A 168 -3.58 3.59 -11.84
C ASP A 168 -4.76 4.36 -12.46
N SER A 169 -5.96 3.78 -12.46
CA SER A 169 -7.17 4.48 -12.88
C SER A 169 -7.52 5.64 -11.95
N LEU A 170 -7.37 5.47 -10.64
CA LEU A 170 -7.63 6.52 -9.65
C LEU A 170 -6.59 7.65 -9.72
N ASN A 171 -5.32 7.31 -9.89
CA ASN A 171 -4.24 8.28 -10.06
C ASN A 171 -4.42 9.12 -11.33
N ARG A 172 -4.94 8.54 -12.42
CA ARG A 172 -5.35 9.31 -13.62
C ARG A 172 -6.48 10.31 -13.31
N GLN A 173 -7.49 9.91 -12.53
CA GLN A 173 -8.55 10.84 -12.12
C GLN A 173 -8.01 11.98 -11.25
N ILE A 174 -7.10 11.67 -10.32
CA ILE A 174 -6.43 12.67 -9.48
C ILE A 174 -5.60 13.62 -10.35
N LEU A 175 -4.83 13.09 -11.31
CA LEU A 175 -4.05 13.89 -12.26
C LEU A 175 -4.93 14.85 -13.04
N ASP A 176 -6.02 14.36 -13.64
CA ASP A 176 -6.95 15.18 -14.42
C ASP A 176 -7.66 16.24 -13.56
N GLY A 177 -7.93 15.93 -12.29
CA GLY A 177 -8.44 16.89 -11.31
C GLY A 177 -7.42 18.00 -11.04
N GLU A 178 -6.19 17.63 -10.70
CA GLU A 178 -5.11 18.57 -10.38
C GLU A 178 -4.75 19.49 -11.56
N LEU A 179 -4.60 18.93 -12.76
CA LEU A 179 -4.26 19.72 -13.95
C LEU A 179 -5.34 20.77 -14.27
N ARG A 180 -6.62 20.47 -13.99
CA ARG A 180 -7.73 21.42 -14.18
C ARG A 180 -7.79 22.45 -13.07
N GLU A 181 -7.80 22.02 -11.81
CA GLU A 181 -7.97 22.92 -10.66
C GLU A 181 -6.78 23.86 -10.47
N ARG A 182 -5.58 23.45 -10.88
CA ARG A 182 -4.35 24.22 -10.71
C ARG A 182 -3.75 24.71 -12.02
N ARG A 183 -4.55 24.81 -13.08
CA ARG A 183 -4.06 25.32 -14.37
C ARG A 183 -3.35 26.66 -14.23
N GLY A 184 -3.89 27.58 -13.44
CA GLY A 184 -3.27 28.88 -13.17
C GLY A 184 -1.88 28.79 -12.51
N PHE A 185 -1.64 27.81 -11.65
CA PHE A 185 -0.30 27.57 -11.08
C PHE A 185 0.66 27.06 -12.16
N PHE A 186 0.26 26.06 -12.95
CA PHE A 186 1.13 25.49 -14.00
C PHE A 186 1.43 26.46 -15.14
N ASP A 187 0.52 27.40 -15.40
CA ASP A 187 0.70 28.43 -16.42
C ASP A 187 1.64 29.57 -15.97
N SER A 188 1.85 29.75 -14.66
CA SER A 188 2.55 30.93 -14.11
C SER A 188 3.78 30.63 -13.25
N ILE A 189 3.97 29.39 -12.78
CA ILE A 189 5.08 29.03 -11.89
C ILE A 189 6.46 29.20 -12.54
N GLU A 190 6.53 29.19 -13.87
CA GLU A 190 7.75 29.37 -14.65
C GLU A 190 7.60 30.50 -15.67
N ARG A 191 8.69 30.87 -16.36
CA ARG A 191 8.64 31.98 -17.36
C ARG A 191 7.65 31.72 -18.50
N SER A 192 7.42 30.46 -18.80
CA SER A 192 6.46 30.00 -19.80
C SER A 192 5.59 28.93 -19.15
N PRO A 193 4.31 28.81 -19.59
CA PRO A 193 3.44 27.74 -19.14
C PRO A 193 4.11 26.38 -19.28
N LEU A 194 3.95 25.52 -18.27
CA LEU A 194 4.42 24.15 -18.36
C LEU A 194 3.62 23.41 -19.45
N THR A 195 4.30 22.54 -20.20
CA THR A 195 3.60 21.58 -21.08
C THR A 195 2.81 20.59 -20.25
N ASP A 196 1.86 19.90 -20.86
CA ASP A 196 1.05 18.92 -20.14
C ASP A 196 1.90 17.75 -19.61
N GLU A 197 2.97 17.35 -20.31
CA GLU A 197 3.90 16.33 -19.81
C GLU A 197 4.73 16.83 -18.61
N GLN A 198 5.14 18.11 -18.64
CA GLN A 198 5.86 18.73 -17.52
C GLN A 198 4.97 18.86 -16.29
N ALA A 199 3.73 19.31 -16.48
CA ALA A 199 2.73 19.40 -15.40
C ALA A 199 2.39 18.00 -14.86
N THR A 200 2.27 16.99 -15.73
CA THR A 200 2.11 15.59 -15.31
C THR A 200 3.29 15.11 -14.46
N ALA A 201 4.53 15.44 -14.82
CA ALA A 201 5.71 15.10 -14.03
C ALA A 201 5.76 15.81 -12.66
N VAL A 202 5.15 16.99 -12.55
CA VAL A 202 4.98 17.72 -11.29
C VAL A 202 3.90 17.07 -10.41
N VAL A 203 2.75 16.73 -10.99
CA VAL A 203 1.60 16.16 -10.26
C VAL A 203 1.82 14.71 -9.86
N CYS A 204 2.53 13.92 -10.68
CA CYS A 204 2.92 12.55 -10.36
C CYS A 204 3.82 12.54 -9.12
N PHE A 205 3.20 12.33 -7.96
CA PHE A 205 3.83 12.48 -6.65
C PHE A 205 4.07 11.12 -5.99
N ASP A 206 4.56 10.15 -6.78
CA ASP A 206 5.06 8.90 -6.23
C ASP A 206 6.32 9.15 -5.38
N ASN A 207 6.64 8.21 -4.49
CA ASN A 207 7.78 8.29 -3.58
C ASN A 207 9.11 8.28 -4.35
N ARG A 208 9.14 7.66 -5.53
CA ARG A 208 10.32 7.57 -6.41
C ARG A 208 9.89 7.83 -7.84
N VAL A 209 10.38 8.91 -8.44
CA VAL A 209 10.04 9.29 -9.82
C VAL A 209 11.31 9.57 -10.60
N GLN A 210 11.46 8.89 -11.74
CA GLN A 210 12.49 9.18 -12.72
C GLN A 210 11.88 9.92 -13.90
N VAL A 211 12.40 11.12 -14.21
CA VAL A 211 11.97 11.90 -15.37
C VAL A 211 13.03 11.76 -16.47
N LEU A 212 12.68 11.07 -17.55
CA LEU A 212 13.52 10.95 -18.74
C LEU A 212 13.24 12.11 -19.68
N ALA A 213 14.24 12.94 -19.96
CA ALA A 213 14.03 14.13 -20.76
C ALA A 213 15.28 14.58 -21.54
N ALA A 214 15.09 14.96 -22.81
CA ALA A 214 16.15 15.47 -23.67
C ALA A 214 16.79 16.76 -23.13
N ALA A 215 17.94 17.16 -23.68
CA ALA A 215 18.49 18.50 -23.41
C ALA A 215 17.46 19.59 -23.80
N GLY A 216 17.41 20.69 -23.05
CA GLY A 216 16.48 21.81 -23.34
C GLY A 216 15.00 21.59 -22.95
N SER A 217 14.58 20.38 -22.58
CA SER A 217 13.19 20.02 -22.24
C SER A 217 12.61 20.64 -20.95
N GLY A 218 13.36 21.49 -20.24
CA GLY A 218 12.87 22.10 -18.99
C GLY A 218 12.98 21.24 -17.73
N LYS A 219 13.94 20.29 -17.66
CA LYS A 219 14.20 19.46 -16.45
C LYS A 219 14.26 20.27 -15.15
N THR A 220 15.02 21.36 -15.16
CA THR A 220 15.16 22.26 -14.00
C THR A 220 13.83 22.96 -13.68
N SER A 221 13.05 23.34 -14.70
CA SER A 221 11.72 23.92 -14.55
C SER A 221 10.77 22.95 -13.81
N VAL A 222 10.73 21.68 -14.26
CA VAL A 222 9.91 20.63 -13.61
C VAL A 222 10.33 20.42 -12.16
N MET A 223 11.63 20.38 -11.88
CA MET A 223 12.15 20.19 -10.52
C MET A 223 11.76 21.34 -9.57
N VAL A 224 11.91 22.60 -10.02
CA VAL A 224 11.52 23.78 -9.22
C VAL A 224 9.99 23.85 -9.05
N ALA A 225 9.24 23.65 -10.13
CA ALA A 225 7.78 23.63 -10.09
C ALA A 225 7.24 22.52 -9.16
N ARG A 226 7.89 21.34 -9.14
CA ARG A 226 7.52 20.25 -8.22
C ARG A 226 7.77 20.59 -6.76
N ALA A 227 8.88 21.26 -6.45
CA ALA A 227 9.15 21.74 -5.10
C ALA A 227 8.10 22.78 -4.67
N ALA A 228 7.82 23.77 -5.53
CA ALA A 228 6.80 24.79 -5.28
C ALA A 228 5.40 24.17 -5.10
N TYR A 229 5.03 23.23 -5.97
CA TYR A 229 3.78 22.49 -5.89
C TYR A 229 3.66 21.75 -4.55
N ALA A 230 4.69 21.01 -4.13
CA ALA A 230 4.68 20.28 -2.86
C ALA A 230 4.43 21.20 -1.65
N VAL A 231 5.04 22.38 -1.64
CA VAL A 231 4.85 23.39 -0.57
C VAL A 231 3.47 24.02 -0.65
N GLN A 232 3.04 24.46 -1.84
CA GLN A 232 1.74 25.10 -2.05
C GLN A 232 0.57 24.16 -1.70
N ARG A 233 0.73 22.86 -1.93
CA ARG A 233 -0.22 21.81 -1.54
C ARG A 233 -0.20 21.49 -0.05
N GLY A 234 0.79 21.98 0.69
CA GLY A 234 1.01 21.56 2.08
C GLY A 234 1.43 20.09 2.21
N PHE A 235 1.92 19.47 1.14
CA PHE A 235 2.37 18.08 1.17
C PHE A 235 3.70 17.93 1.92
N VAL A 236 4.58 18.92 1.74
CA VAL A 236 5.93 18.93 2.30
C VAL A 236 6.26 20.36 2.74
N ALA A 237 6.76 20.51 3.97
CA ALA A 237 7.27 21.79 4.44
C ALA A 237 8.58 22.16 3.71
N PRO A 238 8.87 23.45 3.45
CA PRO A 238 10.07 23.87 2.73
C PRO A 238 11.39 23.31 3.26
N ASP A 239 11.55 23.23 4.58
CA ASP A 239 12.73 22.72 5.29
C ASP A 239 12.96 21.21 5.12
N ARG A 240 11.97 20.49 4.57
CA ARG A 240 12.06 19.07 4.20
C ARG A 240 12.38 18.85 2.73
N ILE A 241 12.69 19.90 1.97
CA ILE A 241 13.05 19.82 0.56
C ILE A 241 14.54 20.09 0.38
N VAL A 242 15.24 19.14 -0.25
CA VAL A 242 16.61 19.32 -0.73
C VAL A 242 16.66 19.21 -2.25
N LEU A 243 17.30 20.19 -2.89
CA LEU A 243 17.56 20.20 -4.33
C LEU A 243 19.07 20.16 -4.55
N LEU A 244 19.53 19.13 -5.27
CA LEU A 244 20.95 18.86 -5.48
C LEU A 244 21.36 19.17 -6.91
N ALA A 245 22.49 19.86 -7.07
CA ALA A 245 23.15 20.10 -8.34
C ALA A 245 24.56 19.52 -8.36
N PHE A 246 25.11 19.26 -9.54
CA PHE A 246 26.44 18.65 -9.66
C PHE A 246 27.57 19.64 -9.34
N ASN A 247 27.47 20.87 -9.85
CA ASN A 247 28.49 21.91 -9.69
C ASN A 247 27.92 23.17 -9.04
N LYS A 248 28.83 24.07 -8.61
CA LYS A 248 28.47 25.29 -7.87
C LYS A 248 27.62 26.25 -8.71
N ALA A 249 27.99 26.48 -9.98
CA ALA A 249 27.24 27.36 -10.87
C ALA A 249 25.78 26.92 -11.03
N ALA A 250 25.55 25.62 -11.25
CA ALA A 250 24.20 25.05 -11.34
C ALA A 250 23.44 25.13 -10.01
N ALA A 251 24.11 24.96 -8.86
CA ALA A 251 23.48 25.14 -7.55
C ALA A 251 23.07 26.61 -7.31
N ASP A 252 23.90 27.56 -7.73
CA ASP A 252 23.65 28.99 -7.56
C ASP A 252 22.50 29.45 -8.49
N GLU A 253 22.48 29.02 -9.75
CA GLU A 253 21.37 29.24 -10.68
C GLU A 253 20.06 28.63 -10.13
N LEU A 254 20.11 27.40 -9.63
CA LEU A 254 18.95 26.72 -9.06
C LEU A 254 18.42 27.45 -7.82
N ARG A 255 19.30 27.97 -6.97
CA ARG A 255 18.92 28.73 -5.77
C ARG A 255 18.23 30.04 -6.12
N GLU A 256 18.77 30.79 -7.07
CA GLU A 256 18.15 32.00 -7.61
C GLU A 256 16.77 31.68 -8.21
N ARG A 257 16.69 30.64 -9.03
CA ARG A 257 15.43 30.21 -9.65
C ARG A 257 14.38 29.83 -8.62
N VAL A 258 14.73 29.06 -7.59
CA VAL A 258 13.81 28.71 -6.50
C VAL A 258 13.29 29.97 -5.80
N ARG A 259 14.18 30.88 -5.40
CA ARG A 259 13.81 32.14 -4.75
C ARG A 259 12.81 32.92 -5.60
N ASP A 260 13.14 33.13 -6.88
CA ASP A 260 12.34 33.97 -7.77
C ASP A 260 10.98 33.34 -8.12
N ARG A 261 10.93 32.02 -8.38
CA ARG A 261 9.68 31.32 -8.72
C ARG A 261 8.75 31.17 -7.53
N PHE A 262 9.29 30.87 -6.35
CA PHE A 262 8.50 30.78 -5.14
C PHE A 262 7.93 32.15 -4.78
N ALA A 263 8.75 33.21 -4.83
CA ALA A 263 8.28 34.57 -4.59
C ALA A 263 7.17 34.99 -5.56
N ALA A 264 7.33 34.70 -6.86
CA ALA A 264 6.31 34.98 -7.88
C ALA A 264 4.99 34.22 -7.64
N ALA A 265 5.06 33.03 -7.04
CA ALA A 265 3.89 32.23 -6.67
C ALA A 265 3.33 32.54 -5.27
N GLY A 266 3.90 33.52 -4.55
CA GLY A 266 3.51 33.85 -3.18
C GLY A 266 3.84 32.75 -2.16
N ILE A 267 4.84 31.93 -2.44
CA ILE A 267 5.28 30.81 -1.62
C ILE A 267 6.55 31.21 -0.88
N ASP A 268 6.60 30.94 0.43
CA ASP A 268 7.85 31.09 1.18
C ASP A 268 8.81 29.95 0.82
N SER A 269 9.98 30.32 0.28
CA SER A 269 11.07 29.39 -0.01
C SER A 269 12.04 29.23 1.16
N SER A 270 11.84 29.95 2.27
CA SER A 270 12.69 29.86 3.45
C SER A 270 12.72 28.41 3.96
N GLY A 271 13.90 27.82 3.99
CA GLY A 271 14.10 26.40 4.35
C GLY A 271 14.37 25.45 3.17
N VAL A 272 13.98 25.79 1.93
CA VAL A 272 14.34 24.94 0.77
C VAL A 272 15.86 24.91 0.62
N ARG A 273 16.44 23.74 0.79
CA ARG A 273 17.89 23.58 0.76
C ARG A 273 18.38 23.29 -0.65
N VAL A 274 19.07 24.25 -1.26
CA VAL A 274 19.79 24.03 -2.52
C VAL A 274 21.27 23.85 -2.24
N ALA A 275 21.85 22.74 -2.71
CA ALA A 275 23.25 22.38 -2.42
C ALA A 275 23.88 21.62 -3.59
N THR A 276 25.22 21.57 -3.63
CA THR A 276 25.91 20.53 -4.41
C THR A 276 25.95 19.23 -3.62
N PHE A 277 26.12 18.09 -4.30
CA PHE A 277 26.33 16.80 -3.63
C PHE A 277 27.46 16.86 -2.59
N HIS A 278 28.58 17.48 -2.94
CA HIS A 278 29.73 17.64 -2.05
C HIS A 278 29.40 18.48 -0.81
N SER A 279 28.79 19.66 -0.99
CA SER A 279 28.42 20.53 0.14
C SER A 279 27.39 19.86 1.05
N PHE A 280 26.42 19.14 0.48
CA PHE A 280 25.43 18.40 1.24
C PHE A 280 26.08 17.27 2.03
N GLY A 281 26.97 16.48 1.41
CA GLY A 281 27.70 15.41 2.08
C GLY A 281 28.56 15.91 3.25
N LEU A 282 29.31 17.01 3.05
CA LEU A 282 30.10 17.63 4.13
C LEU A 282 29.24 18.07 5.31
N ASP A 283 28.04 18.58 5.05
CA ASP A 283 27.10 18.99 6.10
C ASP A 283 26.50 17.78 6.82
N VAL A 284 26.19 16.69 6.11
CA VAL A 284 25.71 15.43 6.72
C VAL A 284 26.77 14.85 7.65
N ILE A 285 28.02 14.75 7.19
CA ILE A 285 29.14 14.27 8.02
C ILE A 285 29.35 15.21 9.22
N GLY A 286 29.35 16.53 8.97
CA GLY A 286 29.50 17.52 10.04
C GLY A 286 28.42 17.43 11.11
N ALA A 287 27.17 17.14 10.72
CA ALA A 287 26.07 16.95 11.65
C ALA A 287 26.19 15.64 12.44
N ALA A 288 26.69 14.56 11.81
CA ALA A 288 26.89 13.27 12.46
C ALA A 288 28.08 13.26 13.44
N ASP A 289 29.20 13.87 13.04
CA ASP A 289 30.48 13.80 13.77
C ASP A 289 30.76 15.02 14.66
N GLY A 290 29.89 16.03 14.63
CA GLY A 290 30.08 17.31 15.33
C GLY A 290 31.18 18.21 14.75
N ARG A 291 31.85 17.78 13.67
CA ARG A 291 32.88 18.56 12.97
C ARG A 291 32.83 18.29 11.47
N LYS A 292 32.88 19.35 10.65
CA LYS A 292 32.99 19.17 9.20
C LYS A 292 34.38 18.63 8.86
N PRO A 293 34.48 17.57 8.03
CA PRO A 293 35.77 17.05 7.62
C PRO A 293 36.48 18.10 6.77
N ARG A 294 37.80 18.25 6.99
CA ARG A 294 38.64 19.08 6.12
C ARG A 294 39.11 18.21 4.97
N VAL A 295 38.93 18.72 3.76
CA VAL A 295 39.62 18.15 2.60
C VAL A 295 41.12 18.15 2.93
N ALA A 296 41.79 17.03 2.69
CA ALA A 296 43.17 16.87 3.07
C ALA A 296 44.03 17.94 2.38
N SER A 297 44.94 18.57 3.13
CA SER A 297 45.70 19.74 2.65
C SER A 297 46.53 19.45 1.40
N TRP A 298 46.98 18.20 1.23
CA TRP A 298 47.78 17.74 0.10
C TRP A 298 46.99 17.58 -1.21
N LEU A 299 45.64 17.63 -1.19
CA LEU A 299 44.84 17.60 -2.43
C LEU A 299 45.00 18.86 -3.29
N ALA A 300 45.46 19.97 -2.71
CA ALA A 300 45.77 21.19 -3.45
C ALA A 300 47.18 21.17 -4.07
N ASP A 301 48.04 20.23 -3.65
CA ASP A 301 49.39 20.10 -4.17
C ASP A 301 49.42 19.28 -5.47
N ARG A 302 50.42 19.52 -6.32
CA ARG A 302 50.56 18.85 -7.63
C ARG A 302 50.75 17.33 -7.55
N ASP A 303 50.96 16.76 -6.36
CA ASP A 303 51.16 15.32 -6.11
C ASP A 303 50.00 14.66 -5.34
N GLY A 304 48.78 15.20 -5.43
CA GLY A 304 47.62 14.61 -4.74
C GLY A 304 47.34 13.15 -5.14
N VAL A 305 47.71 12.75 -6.36
CA VAL A 305 47.60 11.34 -6.80
C VAL A 305 48.61 10.45 -6.09
N GLY A 306 49.85 10.91 -5.89
CA GLY A 306 50.89 10.14 -5.20
C GLY A 306 50.54 9.86 -3.74
N GLU A 307 49.89 10.80 -3.05
CA GLU A 307 49.42 10.58 -1.68
C GLU A 307 48.27 9.57 -1.61
N VAL A 308 47.30 9.64 -2.54
CA VAL A 308 46.22 8.63 -2.63
C VAL A 308 46.80 7.24 -2.87
N LEU A 309 47.77 7.11 -3.77
CA LEU A 309 48.44 5.83 -4.02
C LEU A 309 49.15 5.32 -2.77
N ARG A 310 49.83 6.18 -2.01
CA ARG A 310 50.43 5.79 -0.72
C ARG A 310 49.40 5.31 0.30
N ILE A 311 48.22 5.93 0.36
CA ILE A 311 47.12 5.48 1.23
C ILE A 311 46.61 4.10 0.78
N VAL A 312 46.41 3.92 -0.53
CA VAL A 312 45.96 2.65 -1.12
C VAL A 312 46.99 1.55 -0.86
N ASP A 313 48.28 1.82 -1.03
CA ASP A 313 49.35 0.86 -0.76
C ASP A 313 49.35 0.46 0.72
N ALA A 314 49.26 1.43 1.64
CA ALA A 314 49.20 1.14 3.07
C ALA A 314 47.96 0.30 3.45
N LEU A 315 46.81 0.58 2.84
CA LEU A 315 45.59 -0.20 3.04
C LEU A 315 45.70 -1.62 2.45
N SER A 316 46.35 -1.76 1.30
CA SER A 316 46.58 -3.04 0.63
C SER A 316 47.55 -3.92 1.42
N ASP A 317 48.55 -3.32 2.05
CA ASP A 317 49.48 -4.01 2.96
C ASP A 317 48.80 -4.41 4.28
N ALA A 318 47.92 -3.56 4.81
CA ALA A 318 47.23 -3.81 6.08
C ALA A 318 46.02 -4.75 5.97
N SER A 319 45.41 -4.88 4.79
CA SER A 319 44.16 -5.61 4.59
C SER A 319 44.18 -6.43 3.28
N PRO A 320 44.32 -7.77 3.37
CA PRO A 320 44.28 -8.66 2.22
C PRO A 320 42.98 -8.58 1.40
N GLY A 321 41.84 -8.35 2.05
CA GLY A 321 40.54 -8.20 1.37
C GLY A 321 40.48 -6.94 0.52
N PHE A 322 40.89 -5.80 1.10
CA PHE A 322 41.03 -4.55 0.35
C PHE A 322 41.99 -4.69 -0.84
N ARG A 323 43.16 -5.34 -0.66
CA ARG A 323 44.09 -5.60 -1.77
C ARG A 323 43.43 -6.38 -2.90
N TYR A 324 42.74 -7.48 -2.58
CA TYR A 324 42.03 -8.29 -3.57
C TYR A 324 40.99 -7.49 -4.34
N ASP A 325 40.12 -6.76 -3.63
CA ASP A 325 39.07 -5.96 -4.27
C ASP A 325 39.66 -4.84 -5.13
N TRP A 326 40.69 -4.14 -4.64
CA TRP A 326 41.33 -3.06 -5.38
C TRP A 326 42.01 -3.55 -6.67
N ASP A 327 42.73 -4.67 -6.61
CA ASP A 327 43.40 -5.25 -7.78
C ASP A 327 42.40 -5.80 -8.82
N LEU A 328 41.19 -6.19 -8.40
CA LEU A 328 40.15 -6.73 -9.29
C LEU A 328 39.40 -5.64 -10.08
N TYR A 329 39.23 -4.45 -9.50
CA TYR A 329 38.39 -3.36 -10.06
C TYR A 329 39.18 -2.20 -10.68
N ARG A 330 40.51 -2.28 -10.69
CA ARG A 330 41.39 -1.31 -11.37
C ARG A 330 41.67 -1.71 -12.81
#